data_AF-A0A936K2Q4-F1
#
_entry.id   AF-A0A936K2Q4-F1
#
_cell.length_a   1.000
_cell.length_b   1.000
_cell.length_c   1.000
_cell.angle_alpha   90.00
_cell.angle_beta   90.00
_cell.angle_gamma   90.00
#
_symmetry.space_group_name_H-M   'P 1'
#
loop_
_entity.id
_entity.type
_entity.pdbx_description
1 polymer ?
#
loop_
_entity_poly.entity_id
_entity_poly.type
_entity_poly.pdbx_seq_one_letter_code
_entity_poly.pdbx_strand_id
1 'polypeptide(L)'
;METIHHTRLTWWEYRCGGVAEHDGVTVLLRKRPPVLAGIARLAELVYVAGDGIAYVQDATQARRDLMEGEARECLTYLQGLALAARHASDRAVV
;
A
#
# COMPACT_ATOMS: atom_id res chain seq x y z
N MET A 1 1.42 -9.14 22.14
CA MET A 1 0.27 -8.64 21.36
C MET A 1 0.85 -8.23 20.01
N GLU A 2 0.65 -9.02 18.97
CA GLU A 2 1.05 -8.63 17.62
C GLU A 2 0.15 -7.47 17.18
N THR A 3 0.75 -6.32 16.92
CA THR A 3 0.03 -5.15 16.41
C THR A 3 -0.40 -5.45 14.97
N ILE A 4 -1.69 -5.64 14.76
CA ILE A 4 -2.25 -5.85 13.43
C ILE A 4 -2.18 -4.52 12.68
N HIS A 5 -1.18 -4.37 11.82
CA HIS A 5 -1.05 -3.19 10.98
C HIS A 5 -1.90 -3.36 9.73
N HIS A 6 -3.09 -2.77 9.72
CA HIS A 6 -3.93 -2.72 8.52
C HIS A 6 -3.25 -1.85 7.47
N THR A 7 -2.92 -2.47 6.34
CA THR A 7 -2.16 -1.83 5.26
C THR A 7 -2.87 -2.11 3.95
N ARG A 8 -3.25 -1.06 3.23
CA ARG A 8 -3.96 -1.16 1.96
C ARG A 8 -3.36 -0.23 0.93
N LEU A 9 -3.18 -0.71 -0.29
CA LEU A 9 -2.75 0.10 -1.41
C LEU A 9 -3.70 -0.15 -2.58
N THR A 10 -4.49 0.85 -2.93
CA THR A 10 -5.37 0.84 -4.08
C THR A 10 -4.76 1.70 -5.17
N TRP A 11 -4.63 1.17 -6.38
CA TRP A 11 -4.12 1.91 -7.53
C TRP A 11 -5.11 1.82 -8.69
N TRP A 12 -5.36 2.94 -9.34
CA TRP A 12 -6.23 3.03 -10.52
C TRP A 12 -5.40 3.44 -11.73
N GLU A 13 -5.00 2.45 -12.54
CA GLU A 13 -4.20 2.67 -13.76
C GLU A 13 -4.86 3.72 -14.68
N TYR A 14 -6.19 3.65 -14.85
CA TYR A 14 -6.94 4.56 -15.72
C TYR A 14 -7.04 6.01 -15.21
N ARG A 15 -6.75 6.27 -13.92
CA ARG A 15 -6.74 7.62 -13.34
C ARG A 15 -5.34 8.12 -13.01
N CYS A 16 -4.29 7.32 -13.23
CA CYS A 16 -2.93 7.60 -12.79
C CYS A 16 -2.87 8.05 -11.31
N GLY A 17 -3.68 7.42 -10.46
CA GLY A 17 -3.83 7.80 -9.06
C GLY A 17 -4.14 6.61 -8.19
N GLY A 18 -3.89 6.76 -6.89
CA GLY A 18 -4.13 5.71 -5.92
C GLY A 18 -4.24 6.24 -4.49
N VAL A 19 -4.55 5.33 -3.58
CA VAL A 19 -4.62 5.58 -2.15
C VAL A 19 -3.75 4.53 -1.46
N ALA A 20 -2.86 5.00 -0.59
CA ALA A 20 -2.13 4.17 0.35
C ALA A 20 -2.67 4.41 1.76
N GLU A 21 -2.96 3.35 2.49
CA GLU A 21 -3.35 3.37 3.89
C GLU A 21 -2.38 2.50 4.68
N HIS A 22 -1.87 3.03 5.79
CA HIS A 22 -1.08 2.27 6.73
C HIS A 22 -1.23 2.87 8.13
N ASP A 23 -1.62 2.02 9.09
CA ASP A 23 -1.71 2.38 10.51
C ASP A 23 -2.52 3.67 10.75
N GLY A 24 -3.70 3.76 10.10
CA GLY A 24 -4.60 4.92 10.18
C GLY A 24 -4.16 6.15 9.39
N VAL A 25 -3.03 6.10 8.67
CA VAL A 25 -2.58 7.18 7.79
C VAL A 25 -3.02 6.89 6.37
N THR A 26 -3.79 7.79 5.77
CA THR A 26 -4.21 7.72 4.37
C THR A 26 -3.44 8.75 3.53
N VAL A 27 -2.78 8.29 2.46
CA VAL A 27 -1.99 9.11 1.54
C VAL A 27 -2.52 8.96 0.13
N LEU A 28 -2.83 10.09 -0.51
CA LEU A 28 -3.18 10.14 -1.93
C LEU A 28 -1.92 10.07 -2.79
N LEU A 29 -1.88 9.09 -3.69
CA LEU A 29 -0.78 8.87 -4.61
C LEU A 29 -1.11 9.45 -5.97
N ARG A 30 -0.23 10.32 -6.48
CA ARG A 30 -0.30 10.90 -7.83
C ARG A 30 0.68 10.27 -8.84
N LYS A 31 1.51 9.35 -8.35
CA LYS A 31 2.51 8.63 -9.14
C LYS A 31 2.44 7.16 -8.77
N ARG A 32 2.66 6.29 -9.75
CA ARG A 32 2.63 4.84 -9.55
C ARG A 32 3.75 4.45 -8.58
N PRO A 33 3.43 3.75 -7.47
CA PRO A 33 4.43 3.23 -6.57
C PRO A 33 5.45 2.32 -7.28
N PRO A 34 6.76 2.46 -6.99
CA PRO A 34 7.80 1.59 -7.56
C PRO A 34 7.59 0.10 -7.24
N VAL A 35 7.02 -0.21 -6.07
CA VAL A 35 6.71 -1.58 -5.65
C VAL A 35 5.72 -2.28 -6.59
N LEU A 36 5.03 -1.51 -7.43
CA LEU A 36 4.08 -1.99 -8.43
C LEU A 36 4.68 -2.08 -9.83
N ALA A 37 5.97 -1.82 -10.03
CA ALA A 37 6.59 -1.80 -11.35
C ALA A 37 6.44 -3.15 -12.11
N GLY A 38 6.40 -4.27 -11.38
CA GLY A 38 6.18 -5.60 -11.95
C GLY A 38 4.73 -6.08 -11.99
N ILE A 39 3.79 -5.32 -11.42
CA ILE A 39 2.39 -5.75 -11.26
C ILE A 39 1.53 -4.98 -12.26
N ALA A 40 1.26 -5.62 -13.41
CA ALA A 40 0.35 -5.05 -14.40
C ALA A 40 -1.08 -5.04 -13.88
N ARG A 41 -1.80 -3.92 -14.05
CA ARG A 41 -3.23 -3.81 -13.75
C ARG A 41 -3.62 -4.01 -12.28
N LEU A 42 -2.77 -3.67 -11.29
CA LEU A 42 -3.17 -3.70 -9.88
C LEU A 42 -4.43 -2.84 -9.67
N ALA A 43 -5.46 -3.44 -9.08
CA ALA A 43 -6.62 -2.74 -8.53
C ALA A 43 -6.45 -2.52 -7.02
N GLU A 44 -5.99 -3.53 -6.29
CA GLU A 44 -5.90 -3.49 -4.83
C GLU A 44 -4.80 -4.41 -4.29
N LEU A 45 -4.08 -3.93 -3.28
CA LEU A 45 -3.19 -4.69 -2.42
C LEU A 45 -3.70 -4.55 -0.98
N VAL A 46 -3.90 -5.68 -0.32
CA VAL A 46 -4.23 -5.73 1.11
C VAL A 46 -3.14 -6.53 1.80
N TYR A 47 -2.62 -5.96 2.89
CA TYR A 47 -1.63 -6.58 3.74
C TYR A 47 -2.05 -6.46 5.20
N VAL A 48 -2.14 -7.59 5.89
CA VAL A 48 -2.44 -7.66 7.32
C VAL A 48 -1.30 -8.41 8.02
N ALA A 49 -0.46 -7.67 8.74
CA ALA A 49 0.59 -8.27 9.57
C ALA A 49 -0.04 -9.14 10.67
N GLY A 50 0.41 -10.39 10.80
CA GLY A 50 -0.11 -11.36 11.77
C GLY A 50 -1.19 -12.31 11.21
N ASP A 51 -1.91 -11.92 10.17
CA ASP A 51 -2.97 -12.74 9.54
C ASP A 51 -2.47 -13.54 8.31
N GLY A 52 -1.27 -13.24 7.81
CA GLY A 52 -0.67 -13.93 6.65
C GLY A 52 -1.35 -13.63 5.31
N ILE A 53 -2.36 -12.75 5.29
CA ILE A 53 -3.09 -12.40 4.07
C ILE A 53 -2.37 -11.21 3.40
N ALA A 54 -1.69 -11.52 2.31
CA ALA A 54 -1.09 -10.55 1.41
C ALA A 54 -1.48 -10.95 -0.02
N TYR A 55 -2.47 -10.28 -0.61
CA TYR A 55 -2.85 -10.53 -2.00
C TYR A 55 -2.87 -9.26 -2.82
N VAL A 56 -2.59 -9.45 -4.10
CA VAL A 56 -2.74 -8.50 -5.18
C VAL A 56 -3.98 -8.90 -5.95
N GLN A 57 -4.91 -7.97 -6.12
CA GLN A 57 -6.03 -8.13 -7.02
C GLN A 57 -5.82 -7.26 -8.24
N ASP A 58 -5.91 -7.85 -9.43
CA ASP A 58 -5.85 -7.09 -10.68
C ASP A 58 -7.22 -6.50 -11.08
N ALA A 59 -7.21 -5.68 -12.12
CA ALA A 59 -8.41 -5.02 -12.64
C ALA A 59 -9.46 -6.00 -13.22
N THR A 60 -9.10 -7.26 -13.45
CA THR A 60 -10.03 -8.34 -13.83
C THR A 60 -10.60 -9.10 -12.64
N GLN A 61 -10.30 -8.64 -11.41
CA GLN A 61 -10.64 -9.27 -10.14
C GLN A 61 -9.87 -10.57 -9.85
N ALA A 62 -8.89 -10.95 -10.68
CA ALA A 62 -8.05 -12.10 -10.38
C ALA A 62 -7.16 -11.78 -9.18
N ARG A 63 -7.11 -12.72 -8.22
CA ARG A 63 -6.32 -12.60 -7.00
C ARG A 63 -5.06 -13.45 -7.12
N ARG A 64 -3.95 -12.87 -6.71
CA ARG A 64 -2.65 -13.54 -6.61
C ARG A 64 -2.07 -13.25 -5.25
N ASP A 65 -1.65 -14.28 -4.54
CA ASP A 65 -0.91 -14.10 -3.29
C ASP A 65 0.43 -13.43 -3.58
N LEU A 66 0.84 -12.54 -2.69
CA LEU A 66 2.15 -11.91 -2.71
C LEU A 66 3.18 -12.91 -2.18
N MET A 67 4.32 -13.00 -2.86
CA MET A 67 5.46 -13.69 -2.29
C MET A 67 6.00 -12.89 -1.09
N GLU A 68 6.67 -13.56 -0.14
CA GLU A 68 7.20 -12.93 1.08
C GLU A 68 8.08 -11.70 0.79
N GLY A 69 8.93 -11.76 -0.25
CA GLY A 69 9.74 -10.63 -0.69
C GLY A 69 8.92 -9.44 -1.19
N GLU A 70 7.90 -9.70 -2.01
CA GLU A 70 7.01 -8.66 -2.54
C GLU A 70 6.20 -8.01 -1.41
N ALA A 71 5.70 -8.82 -0.47
CA ALA A 71 4.97 -8.34 0.70
C ALA A 71 5.85 -7.42 1.57
N ARG A 72 7.12 -7.79 1.78
CA ARG A 72 8.06 -6.99 2.58
C ARG A 72 8.42 -5.66 1.92
N GLU A 73 8.63 -5.65 0.61
CA GLU A 73 8.88 -4.40 -0.13
C GLU A 73 7.68 -3.46 -0.10
N CYS A 74 6.47 -4.01 -0.28
CA CYS A 74 5.23 -3.24 -0.20
C CYS A 74 5.02 -2.62 1.19
N LEU A 75 5.22 -3.41 2.25
CA LEU A 75 5.12 -2.93 3.62
C LEU A 75 6.11 -1.79 3.90
N THR A 76 7.38 -1.97 3.50
CA THR A 76 8.44 -0.96 3.68
C THR A 76 8.08 0.35 3.00
N TYR A 77 7.56 0.28 1.77
CA TYR A 77 7.12 1.48 1.04
C TYR A 77 5.95 2.20 1.73
N LEU A 78 4.95 1.45 2.20
CA LEU A 78 3.77 2.01 2.84
C LEU A 78 4.09 2.62 4.21
N GLN A 79 4.99 1.99 4.97
CA GLN A 79 5.55 2.55 6.20
C GLN A 79 6.28 3.89 5.94
N GLY A 80 7.12 3.93 4.90
CA GLY A 80 7.83 5.15 4.50
C GLY A 80 6.87 6.29 4.11
N LEU A 81 5.81 5.98 3.36
CA LEU A 81 4.78 6.96 3.00
C LEU A 81 4.02 7.47 4.22
N ALA A 82 3.58 6.57 5.11
CA ALA A 82 2.85 6.96 6.31
C ALA A 82 3.71 7.82 7.23
N LEU A 83 4.99 7.47 7.39
CA LEU A 83 5.94 8.26 8.18
C LEU A 83 6.15 9.65 7.56
N ALA A 84 6.38 9.73 6.25
CA ALA A 84 6.53 10.99 5.54
C ALA A 84 5.27 11.88 5.65
N ALA A 85 4.08 11.28 5.54
CA ALA A 85 2.81 11.97 5.71
C ALA A 85 2.62 12.47 7.16
N ARG A 86 2.95 11.66 8.17
CA ARG A 86 2.93 12.09 9.59
C ARG A 86 3.86 13.28 9.82
N HIS A 87 5.09 13.25 9.30
CA HIS A 87 6.01 14.39 9.39
C HIS A 87 5.53 15.64 8.65
N ALA A 88 4.88 15.47 7.50
CA ALA A 88 4.30 16.58 6.76
C ALA A 88 3.12 17.21 7.52
N SER A 89 2.26 16.39 8.14
CA SER A 89 1.20 16.85 9.03
C SER A 89 1.75 17.57 10.26
N ASP A 90 2.80 17.05 10.88
CA ASP A 90 3.45 17.67 12.05
C ASP A 90 4.03 19.05 11.72
N ARG A 91 4.63 19.21 10.53
CA ARG A 91 5.11 20.51 10.04
C ARG A 91 4.02 21.50 9.67
N ALA A 92 2.80 21.05 9.38
CA ALA A 92 1.68 21.92 9.05
C ALA A 92 0.96 22.48 10.30
N VAL A 93 1.33 22.02 11.50
CA VAL A 93 0.71 22.40 12.78
C VAL A 93 1.57 23.45 13.54
N VAL A 94 2.60 24.02 12.90
CA VAL A 94 3.51 25.02 13.51
C VAL A 94 3.22 26.43 13.01
#